data_AF-A0A5C6TEA3-F1
#
_entry.id   AF-A0A5C6TEA3-F1
#
_cell.length_a   1.000
_cell.length_b   1.000
_cell.length_c   1.000
_cell.angle_alpha   90.00
_cell.angle_beta   90.00
_cell.angle_gamma   90.00
#
_symmetry.space_group_name_H-M   'P 1'
#
loop_
_entity.id
_entity.type
_entity.pdbx_description
1 polymer ?
#
loop_
_entity_poly.entity_id
_entity_poly.type
_entity_poly.pdbx_seq_one_letter_code
_entity_poly.pdbx_strand_id
1 'polypeptide(L)'
;MPTLDICHIRNNADLYAQTCLSRNYPNLASNPSRIIELMDYHQALQEDAKSLLERANALQVQLLVLKVEGKNVEGALKEAREIKTKLLEVEKEEGHVMSKIEELALALPNITSKEMPRGAEFEVLCYVNADEKTIQIKDSKGKPISHVDVGMRLGILDFASADTASGRGWYYLVGAGALLEKALVSYALDMTTRNGWTPVSPPSLVYSHISAACGFQPRDSSGEQQVYNIAQDEKDKTRGVPEMSLTRTGDIALAGMKANAIISEAELPLKRVAASRCYRPDAGARAADTKGLYEVHEFTTVELLAWTEPDKEEMEYMLDEIIDIQTDILGALGLTCRVLDMPVHNLGARETRKIAIEAFFPSRAVESTVGYEDEGRRGWDARVPVDGKWDGAGGAQGFGGVVGDWVGWGGGDCEAAGGVAPVYGYR
;
A
#
# COMPACT_ATOMS: atom_id res chain seq x y z
N MET A 1 -11.38 3.92 -8.15
CA MET A 1 -10.81 4.37 -6.86
C MET A 1 -11.26 3.41 -5.77
N PRO A 2 -10.56 3.29 -4.62
CA PRO A 2 -11.11 2.57 -3.49
C PRO A 2 -12.42 3.23 -3.02
N THR A 3 -13.42 2.44 -2.66
CA THR A 3 -14.63 2.94 -2.00
C THR A 3 -14.30 3.23 -0.54
N LEU A 4 -14.74 4.37 0.00
CA LEU A 4 -14.53 4.73 1.41
C LEU A 4 -15.88 4.83 2.13
N ASP A 5 -15.98 4.20 3.30
CA ASP A 5 -17.14 4.38 4.17
C ASP A 5 -17.06 5.70 4.95
N ILE A 6 -17.46 6.77 4.27
CA ILE A 6 -17.60 8.12 4.82
C ILE A 6 -18.61 8.13 5.99
N CYS A 7 -19.60 7.24 6.01
CA CYS A 7 -20.55 7.12 7.13
C CYS A 7 -19.88 6.53 8.37
N HIS A 8 -19.04 5.50 8.22
CA HIS A 8 -18.22 4.97 9.32
C HIS A 8 -17.22 6.02 9.84
N ILE A 9 -16.61 6.83 8.95
CA ILE A 9 -15.74 7.96 9.35
C ILE A 9 -16.53 8.99 10.17
N ARG A 10 -17.70 9.44 9.70
CA ARG A 10 -18.57 10.39 10.43
C ARG A 10 -18.96 9.87 11.81
N ASN A 11 -19.35 8.60 11.88
CA ASN A 11 -19.84 7.97 13.12
C ASN A 11 -18.73 7.65 14.13
N ASN A 12 -17.47 7.57 13.70
CA ASN A 12 -16.33 7.16 14.53
C ASN A 12 -15.14 8.13 14.44
N ALA A 13 -15.39 9.44 14.27
CA ALA A 13 -14.33 10.42 14.02
C ALA A 13 -13.18 10.40 15.05
N ASP A 14 -13.50 10.19 16.34
CA ASP A 14 -12.49 10.03 17.40
C ASP A 14 -11.56 8.82 17.19
N LEU A 15 -12.07 7.71 16.65
CA LEU A 15 -11.28 6.51 16.34
C LEU A 15 -10.29 6.80 15.21
N TYR A 16 -10.71 7.51 14.16
CA TYR A 16 -9.82 7.91 13.07
C TYR A 16 -8.79 8.95 13.53
N ALA A 17 -9.16 9.90 14.38
CA ALA A 17 -8.24 10.90 14.95
C ALA A 17 -7.18 10.23 15.85
N GLN A 18 -7.59 9.32 16.75
CA GLN A 18 -6.67 8.53 17.57
C GLN A 18 -5.80 7.59 16.73
N THR A 19 -6.34 7.02 15.64
CA THR A 19 -5.57 6.22 14.68
C THR A 19 -4.49 7.08 14.01
N CYS A 20 -4.81 8.28 13.53
CA CYS A 20 -3.83 9.20 12.96
C CYS A 20 -2.71 9.55 13.95
N LEU A 21 -3.05 9.84 15.22
CA LEU A 21 -2.06 10.15 16.25
C LEU A 21 -1.16 8.94 16.58
N SER A 22 -1.73 7.76 16.81
CA SER A 22 -0.97 6.53 17.13
C SER A 22 -0.09 6.05 15.98
N ARG A 23 -0.44 6.39 14.73
CA ARG A 23 0.31 6.06 13.52
C ARG A 23 1.29 7.16 13.07
N ASN A 24 1.56 8.16 13.91
CA ASN A 24 2.46 9.27 13.61
C ASN A 24 2.04 10.14 12.39
N TYR A 25 0.74 10.30 12.17
CA TYR A 25 0.14 11.23 11.21
C TYR A 25 -0.62 12.38 11.91
N PRO A 26 0.01 13.18 12.82
CA PRO A 26 -0.70 14.19 13.60
C PRO A 26 -1.38 15.27 12.75
N ASN A 27 -0.81 15.58 11.58
CA ASN A 27 -1.36 16.55 10.63
C ASN A 27 -2.71 16.12 10.02
N LEU A 28 -3.04 14.82 10.06
CA LEU A 28 -4.28 14.25 9.53
C LEU A 28 -5.34 14.01 10.61
N ALA A 29 -4.99 14.17 11.90
CA ALA A 29 -5.91 13.88 13.01
C ALA A 29 -7.12 14.84 13.09
N SER A 30 -7.08 15.97 12.39
CA SER A 30 -8.20 16.91 12.24
C SER A 30 -9.11 16.61 11.03
N ASN A 31 -8.70 15.76 10.09
CA ASN A 31 -9.49 15.41 8.92
C ASN A 31 -10.88 14.84 9.28
N PRO A 32 -11.05 13.94 10.27
CA PRO A 32 -12.36 13.38 10.60
C PRO A 32 -13.37 14.44 11.08
N SER A 33 -12.92 15.39 11.92
CA SER A 33 -13.74 16.52 12.34
C SER A 33 -14.10 17.43 11.17
N ARG A 34 -13.15 17.69 10.26
CA ARG A 34 -13.39 18.50 9.06
C ARG A 34 -14.33 17.82 8.07
N ILE A 35 -14.32 16.48 8.00
CA ILE A 35 -15.29 15.69 7.23
C ILE A 35 -16.70 15.87 7.82
N ILE A 36 -16.87 15.83 9.15
CA ILE A 36 -18.18 16.13 9.78
C ILE A 36 -18.68 17.53 9.40
N GLU A 37 -17.84 18.56 9.56
CA GLU A 37 -18.19 19.95 9.19
C GLU A 37 -18.64 20.08 7.73
N LEU A 38 -17.97 19.38 6.80
CA LEU A 38 -18.30 19.39 5.38
C LEU A 38 -19.55 18.56 5.07
N MET A 39 -19.81 17.45 5.76
CA MET A 39 -21.02 16.65 5.61
C MET A 39 -22.26 17.39 6.13
N ASP A 40 -22.13 18.09 7.26
CA ASP A 40 -23.22 18.91 7.82
C ASP A 40 -23.53 20.12 6.91
N TYR A 41 -22.49 20.72 6.29
CA TYR A 41 -22.66 21.76 5.27
C TYR A 41 -23.30 21.22 3.98
N HIS A 42 -22.88 20.04 3.50
CA HIS A 42 -23.51 19.35 2.37
C HIS A 42 -24.99 19.03 2.64
N GLN A 43 -25.34 18.60 3.85
CA GLN A 43 -26.74 18.40 4.22
C GLN A 43 -27.54 19.71 4.17
N ALA A 44 -26.98 20.83 4.64
CA ALA A 44 -27.61 22.14 4.52
C ALA A 44 -27.81 22.58 3.05
N LEU A 45 -26.83 22.32 2.17
CA LEU A 45 -26.96 22.54 0.72
C LEU A 45 -28.10 21.72 0.11
N GLN A 46 -28.25 20.45 0.50
CA GLN A 46 -29.35 19.59 0.03
C GLN A 46 -30.73 20.08 0.53
N GLU A 47 -30.80 20.60 1.76
CA GLU A 47 -32.03 21.20 2.31
C GLU A 47 -32.39 22.52 1.58
N ASP A 48 -31.41 23.36 1.26
CA ASP A 48 -31.57 24.56 0.43
C ASP A 48 -32.01 24.20 -1.01
N ALA A 49 -31.35 23.25 -1.66
CA ALA A 49 -31.69 22.76 -3.00
C ALA A 49 -33.13 22.23 -3.06
N LYS A 50 -33.55 21.46 -2.05
CA LYS A 50 -34.93 20.98 -1.91
C LYS A 50 -35.92 22.15 -1.79
N SER A 51 -35.63 23.16 -0.96
CA SER A 51 -36.51 24.34 -0.82
C SER A 51 -36.65 25.12 -2.15
N LEU A 52 -35.56 25.22 -2.92
CA LEU A 52 -35.53 25.87 -4.24
C LEU A 52 -36.34 25.07 -5.27
N LEU A 53 -36.27 23.73 -5.24
CA LEU A 53 -37.09 22.86 -6.10
C LEU A 53 -38.58 22.92 -5.74
N GLU A 54 -38.93 22.90 -4.46
CA GLU A 54 -40.32 23.10 -3.99
C GLU A 54 -40.87 24.47 -4.45
N ARG A 55 -40.07 25.53 -4.34
CA ARG A 55 -40.44 26.87 -4.82
C ARG A 55 -40.55 26.94 -6.34
N ALA A 56 -39.65 26.29 -7.10
CA ALA A 56 -39.72 26.21 -8.56
C ALA A 56 -41.01 25.52 -9.04
N ASN A 57 -41.37 24.40 -8.41
CA ASN A 57 -42.61 23.67 -8.70
C ASN A 57 -43.85 24.53 -8.39
N ALA A 58 -43.87 25.24 -7.27
CA ALA A 58 -44.95 26.17 -6.92
C ALA A 58 -45.08 27.32 -7.94
N LEU A 59 -43.95 27.89 -8.39
CA LEU A 59 -43.93 28.93 -9.43
C LEU A 59 -44.40 28.40 -10.79
N GLN A 60 -44.09 27.15 -11.14
CA GLN A 60 -44.57 26.54 -12.39
C GLN A 60 -46.10 26.42 -12.41
N VAL A 61 -46.73 26.07 -11.27
CA VAL A 61 -48.19 26.09 -11.12
C VAL A 61 -48.74 27.52 -11.21
N GLN A 62 -48.13 28.49 -10.53
CA GLN A 62 -48.54 29.90 -10.59
C GLN A 62 -48.44 30.47 -12.01
N LEU A 63 -47.38 30.14 -12.76
CA LEU A 63 -47.18 30.55 -14.16
C LEU A 63 -48.24 29.96 -15.11
N LEU A 64 -48.80 28.78 -14.81
CA LEU A 64 -49.93 28.24 -15.57
C LEU A 64 -51.22 29.02 -15.27
N VAL A 65 -51.51 29.30 -13.99
CA VAL A 65 -52.69 30.08 -13.58
C VAL A 65 -52.63 31.50 -14.15
N LEU A 66 -51.53 32.22 -13.98
CA LEU A 66 -51.37 33.60 -14.47
C LEU A 66 -51.51 33.71 -15.99
N LYS A 67 -51.08 32.69 -16.75
CA LYS A 67 -51.31 32.61 -18.21
C LYS A 67 -52.78 32.43 -18.58
N VAL A 68 -53.51 31.59 -17.86
CA VAL A 68 -54.96 31.39 -18.07
C VAL A 68 -55.76 32.64 -17.67
N GLU A 69 -55.34 33.34 -16.62
CA GLU A 69 -55.97 34.59 -16.16
C GLU A 69 -55.55 35.84 -16.95
N GLY A 70 -54.63 35.74 -17.91
CA GLY A 70 -54.13 36.88 -18.70
C GLY A 70 -53.35 37.93 -17.90
N LYS A 71 -52.78 37.56 -16.75
CA LYS A 71 -52.07 38.46 -15.83
C LYS A 71 -50.58 38.54 -16.16
N ASN A 72 -49.88 39.54 -15.61
CA ASN A 72 -48.44 39.69 -15.84
C ASN A 72 -47.66 38.51 -15.21
N VAL A 73 -46.85 37.84 -16.02
CA VAL A 73 -46.00 36.69 -15.66
C VAL A 73 -44.53 37.05 -15.46
N GLU A 74 -44.12 38.28 -15.77
CA GLU A 74 -42.71 38.71 -15.84
C GLU A 74 -41.97 38.55 -14.50
N GLY A 75 -42.62 38.87 -13.38
CA GLY A 75 -42.05 38.67 -12.03
C GLY A 75 -41.78 37.19 -11.72
N ALA A 76 -42.73 36.30 -12.00
CA ALA A 76 -42.57 34.86 -11.78
C ALA A 76 -41.56 34.23 -12.76
N LEU A 77 -41.43 34.76 -13.98
CA LEU A 77 -40.37 34.37 -14.92
C LEU A 77 -38.99 34.85 -14.48
N LYS A 78 -38.88 36.00 -13.81
CA LYS A 78 -37.64 36.48 -13.19
C LYS A 78 -37.25 35.60 -12.01
N GLU A 79 -38.18 35.31 -11.10
CA GLU A 79 -37.94 34.45 -9.93
C GLU A 79 -37.54 33.02 -10.34
N ALA A 80 -38.20 32.43 -11.34
CA ALA A 80 -37.84 31.11 -11.87
C ALA A 80 -36.43 31.08 -12.51
N ARG A 81 -35.94 32.20 -13.07
CA ARG A 81 -34.55 32.32 -13.55
C ARG A 81 -33.57 32.41 -12.38
N GLU A 82 -33.89 33.21 -11.37
CA GLU A 82 -33.06 33.37 -10.17
C GLU A 82 -32.90 32.06 -9.39
N ILE A 83 -33.99 31.29 -9.25
CA ILE A 83 -33.94 29.95 -8.66
C ILE A 83 -33.11 28.99 -9.51
N LYS A 84 -33.22 29.03 -10.85
CA LYS A 84 -32.36 28.22 -11.72
C LYS A 84 -30.88 28.56 -11.56
N THR A 85 -30.52 29.84 -11.41
CA THR A 85 -29.13 30.23 -11.13
C THR A 85 -28.67 29.66 -9.78
N LYS A 86 -29.47 29.82 -8.72
CA LYS A 86 -29.13 29.29 -7.39
C LYS A 86 -28.97 27.77 -7.37
N LEU A 87 -29.81 27.02 -8.08
CA LEU A 87 -29.68 25.57 -8.17
C LEU A 87 -28.36 25.15 -8.83
N LEU A 88 -27.89 25.87 -9.86
CA LEU A 88 -26.58 25.64 -10.48
C LEU A 88 -25.40 26.07 -9.59
N GLU A 89 -25.60 27.06 -8.72
CA GLU A 89 -24.62 27.46 -7.70
C GLU A 89 -24.49 26.39 -6.61
N VAL A 90 -25.63 25.84 -6.14
CA VAL A 90 -25.67 24.76 -5.14
C VAL A 90 -25.11 23.44 -5.70
N GLU A 91 -25.53 23.00 -6.90
CA GLU A 91 -25.01 21.78 -7.56
C GLU A 91 -23.47 21.81 -7.70
N LYS A 92 -22.93 22.99 -8.02
CA LYS A 92 -21.47 23.20 -8.12
C LYS A 92 -20.79 23.13 -6.74
N GLU A 93 -21.39 23.71 -5.70
CA GLU A 93 -20.82 23.72 -4.36
C GLU A 93 -20.92 22.34 -3.69
N GLU A 94 -22.03 21.60 -3.86
CA GLU A 94 -22.16 20.20 -3.46
C GLU A 94 -21.05 19.34 -4.07
N GLY A 95 -20.79 19.49 -5.38
CA GLY A 95 -19.68 18.82 -6.07
C GLY A 95 -18.30 19.19 -5.52
N HIS A 96 -18.08 20.46 -5.12
CA HIS A 96 -16.82 20.88 -4.50
C HIS A 96 -16.64 20.30 -3.09
N VAL A 97 -17.70 20.34 -2.27
CA VAL A 97 -17.73 19.82 -0.90
C VAL A 97 -17.52 18.30 -0.89
N MET A 98 -18.21 17.55 -1.74
CA MET A 98 -18.01 16.10 -1.89
C MET A 98 -16.60 15.75 -2.35
N SER A 99 -16.05 16.45 -3.36
CA SER A 99 -14.65 16.27 -3.77
C SER A 99 -13.66 16.49 -2.62
N LYS A 100 -13.96 17.44 -1.72
CA LYS A 100 -13.09 17.73 -0.56
C LYS A 100 -13.25 16.73 0.58
N ILE A 101 -14.45 16.17 0.78
CA ILE A 101 -14.67 15.04 1.69
C ILE A 101 -13.87 13.82 1.22
N GLU A 102 -13.94 13.47 -0.07
CA GLU A 102 -13.17 12.37 -0.66
C GLU A 102 -11.65 12.58 -0.52
N GLU A 103 -11.14 13.79 -0.81
CA GLU A 103 -9.72 14.13 -0.64
C GLU A 103 -9.25 13.94 0.82
N LEU A 104 -10.01 14.45 1.80
CA LEU A 104 -9.68 14.35 3.22
C LEU A 104 -9.77 12.91 3.74
N ALA A 105 -10.69 12.10 3.20
CA ALA A 105 -10.89 10.71 3.57
C ALA A 105 -9.83 9.79 2.96
N LEU A 106 -9.45 9.98 1.68
CA LEU A 106 -8.37 9.24 1.01
C LEU A 106 -6.99 9.46 1.66
N ALA A 107 -6.79 10.60 2.33
CA ALA A 107 -5.57 10.86 3.08
C ALA A 107 -5.44 10.01 4.36
N LEU A 108 -6.56 9.60 4.97
CA LEU A 108 -6.56 8.87 6.25
C LEU A 108 -5.83 7.52 6.15
N PRO A 109 -5.10 7.10 7.20
CA PRO A 109 -4.61 5.74 7.32
C PRO A 109 -5.71 4.78 7.75
N ASN A 110 -5.56 3.49 7.42
CA ASN A 110 -6.46 2.42 7.86
C ASN A 110 -6.48 2.28 9.40
N ILE A 111 -7.58 1.74 9.92
CA ILE A 111 -7.71 1.39 11.34
C ILE A 111 -6.71 0.26 11.66
N THR A 112 -6.18 0.26 12.89
CA THR A 112 -5.16 -0.71 13.34
C THR A 112 -5.78 -1.87 14.11
N SER A 113 -5.25 -3.09 13.91
CA SER A 113 -5.72 -4.28 14.63
C SER A 113 -5.60 -4.11 16.14
N LYS A 114 -6.47 -4.81 16.89
CA LYS A 114 -6.48 -4.80 18.36
C LYS A 114 -5.34 -5.62 18.98
N GLU A 115 -4.79 -6.55 18.22
CA GLU A 115 -3.80 -7.53 18.70
C GLU A 115 -2.36 -7.02 18.69
N MET A 116 -2.10 -5.96 17.92
CA MET A 116 -0.75 -5.42 17.72
C MET A 116 -0.14 -4.83 19.01
N PRO A 117 1.21 -4.85 19.13
CA PRO A 117 1.94 -4.07 20.12
C PRO A 117 1.53 -2.59 20.11
N ARG A 118 0.92 -2.15 21.22
CA ARG A 118 0.54 -0.74 21.46
C ARG A 118 1.69 0.13 21.97
N GLY A 119 2.88 -0.45 22.16
CA GLY A 119 4.09 0.23 22.61
C GLY A 119 4.88 0.91 21.48
N ALA A 120 6.09 1.36 21.82
CA ALA A 120 7.08 1.87 20.87
C ALA A 120 8.00 0.77 20.31
N GLU A 121 7.86 -0.47 20.76
CA GLU A 121 8.72 -1.60 20.44
C GLU A 121 7.93 -2.70 19.71
N PHE A 122 8.63 -3.49 18.90
CA PHE A 122 8.11 -4.68 18.24
C PHE A 122 8.07 -5.88 19.20
N GLU A 123 7.20 -6.84 18.94
CA GLU A 123 7.17 -8.12 19.66
C GLU A 123 7.84 -9.21 18.81
N VAL A 124 8.79 -9.96 19.37
CA VAL A 124 9.46 -11.06 18.67
C VAL A 124 8.61 -12.31 18.81
N LEU A 125 7.98 -12.75 17.72
CA LEU A 125 7.08 -13.90 17.69
C LEU A 125 7.86 -15.22 17.66
N CYS A 126 8.87 -15.34 16.78
CA CYS A 126 9.73 -16.53 16.69
C CYS A 126 11.08 -16.24 16.00
N TYR A 127 11.94 -17.25 15.96
CA TYR A 127 13.21 -17.26 15.22
C TYR A 127 13.23 -18.40 14.22
N VAL A 128 13.79 -18.14 13.03
CA VAL A 128 14.07 -19.14 11.98
C VAL A 128 15.58 -19.39 11.95
N ASN A 129 16.00 -20.66 11.91
CA ASN A 129 17.40 -21.07 11.88
C ASN A 129 18.30 -20.39 12.94
N ALA A 130 17.79 -20.21 14.16
CA ALA A 130 18.55 -19.61 15.27
C ALA A 130 18.03 -19.98 16.65
N ASP A 131 18.92 -19.85 17.63
CA ASP A 131 18.62 -19.54 19.02
C ASP A 131 19.22 -18.17 19.38
N GLU A 132 18.95 -17.65 20.58
CA GLU A 132 19.50 -16.36 21.05
C GLU A 132 21.04 -16.28 21.08
N LYS A 133 21.74 -17.42 20.91
CA LYS A 133 23.19 -17.56 21.08
C LYS A 133 23.95 -17.70 19.76
N THR A 134 23.29 -18.15 18.69
CA THR A 134 23.87 -18.38 17.36
C THR A 134 24.08 -17.10 16.54
N ILE A 135 23.50 -15.98 16.98
CA ILE A 135 23.59 -14.63 16.37
C ILE A 135 25.04 -14.04 16.41
N GLN A 136 26.02 -14.77 16.96
CA GLN A 136 27.43 -14.36 17.09
C GLN A 136 28.34 -14.81 15.92
N ILE A 137 27.87 -14.72 14.67
CA ILE A 137 28.68 -15.09 13.48
C ILE A 137 29.83 -14.08 13.28
N LYS A 138 31.03 -14.47 13.71
CA LYS A 138 32.29 -13.73 13.48
C LYS A 138 33.14 -14.49 12.46
N ASP A 139 33.81 -13.76 11.57
CA ASP A 139 34.75 -14.38 10.63
C ASP A 139 36.00 -14.90 11.38
N SER A 140 36.85 -15.66 10.69
CA SER A 140 38.06 -16.27 11.26
C SER A 140 39.15 -15.27 11.71
N LYS A 141 38.89 -13.96 11.61
CA LYS A 141 39.76 -12.85 12.01
C LYS A 141 39.04 -11.79 12.84
N GLY A 142 37.77 -12.01 13.19
CA GLY A 142 36.94 -11.06 13.96
C GLY A 142 36.48 -9.82 13.19
N LYS A 143 36.53 -9.80 11.84
CA LYS A 143 36.08 -8.66 11.03
C LYS A 143 34.82 -8.98 10.22
N PRO A 144 33.79 -8.10 10.19
CA PRO A 144 32.69 -8.23 9.25
C PRO A 144 33.19 -8.14 7.80
N ILE A 145 32.69 -9.02 6.92
CA ILE A 145 32.88 -8.94 5.47
C ILE A 145 31.52 -8.57 4.87
N SER A 146 31.45 -7.45 4.13
CA SER A 146 30.20 -7.01 3.50
C SER A 146 29.80 -7.90 2.31
N HIS A 147 28.50 -8.00 2.02
CA HIS A 147 28.00 -8.61 0.78
C HIS A 147 28.59 -7.92 -0.46
N VAL A 148 28.89 -6.62 -0.35
CA VAL A 148 29.64 -5.85 -1.38
C VAL A 148 31.06 -6.41 -1.55
N ASP A 149 31.82 -6.60 -0.47
CA ASP A 149 33.17 -7.17 -0.54
C ASP A 149 33.16 -8.57 -1.16
N VAL A 150 32.19 -9.42 -0.78
CA VAL A 150 32.04 -10.77 -1.33
C VAL A 150 31.70 -10.71 -2.82
N GLY A 151 30.67 -9.95 -3.19
CA GLY A 151 30.20 -9.85 -4.57
C GLY A 151 31.22 -9.25 -5.54
N MET A 152 31.96 -8.23 -5.10
CA MET A 152 33.06 -7.65 -5.88
C MET A 152 34.25 -8.62 -6.03
N ARG A 153 34.62 -9.37 -4.98
CA ARG A 153 35.72 -10.37 -5.05
C ARG A 153 35.38 -11.58 -5.92
N LEU A 154 34.11 -11.97 -5.96
CA LEU A 154 33.62 -13.04 -6.83
C LEU A 154 33.35 -12.57 -8.27
N GLY A 155 33.41 -11.26 -8.54
CA GLY A 155 33.09 -10.69 -9.86
C GLY A 155 31.62 -10.83 -10.26
N ILE A 156 30.72 -10.94 -9.27
CA ILE A 156 29.27 -11.13 -9.49
C ILE A 156 28.43 -9.87 -9.29
N LEU A 157 29.03 -8.80 -8.72
CA LEU A 157 28.46 -7.46 -8.65
C LEU A 157 29.35 -6.50 -9.44
N ASP A 158 28.74 -5.62 -10.24
CA ASP A 158 29.40 -4.46 -10.83
C ASP A 158 28.57 -3.19 -10.57
N PHE A 159 29.08 -2.37 -9.65
CA PHE A 159 28.54 -1.04 -9.33
C PHE A 159 29.15 0.08 -10.18
N ALA A 160 30.31 -0.13 -10.80
CA ALA A 160 31.01 0.91 -11.55
C ALA A 160 30.38 1.12 -12.93
N SER A 161 30.01 0.04 -13.61
CA SER A 161 29.19 0.13 -14.82
C SER A 161 27.80 0.69 -14.53
N ALA A 162 27.23 0.41 -13.35
CA ALA A 162 25.92 0.91 -12.95
C ALA A 162 25.94 2.42 -12.64
N ASP A 163 26.92 2.91 -11.88
CA ASP A 163 27.10 4.35 -11.61
C ASP A 163 27.38 5.13 -12.92
N THR A 164 28.05 4.50 -13.89
CA THR A 164 28.27 5.05 -15.23
C THR A 164 26.99 5.10 -16.10
N ALA A 165 26.10 4.12 -15.98
CA ALA A 165 24.91 3.98 -16.83
C ALA A 165 23.64 4.65 -16.28
N SER A 166 23.46 4.60 -14.96
CA SER A 166 22.23 5.02 -14.27
C SER A 166 22.49 5.78 -12.95
N GLY A 167 23.73 5.82 -12.48
CA GLY A 167 24.11 6.47 -11.21
C GLY A 167 24.00 5.55 -9.99
N ARG A 168 23.99 6.18 -8.81
CA ARG A 168 23.90 5.50 -7.51
C ARG A 168 22.57 4.79 -7.32
N GLY A 169 22.52 3.78 -6.44
CA GLY A 169 21.34 2.97 -6.19
C GLY A 169 21.05 1.91 -7.26
N TRP A 170 21.87 1.83 -8.31
CA TRP A 170 21.80 0.80 -9.35
C TRP A 170 22.97 -0.19 -9.27
N TYR A 171 22.83 -1.35 -9.91
CA TYR A 171 23.82 -2.42 -9.92
C TYR A 171 23.66 -3.31 -11.16
N TYR A 172 24.75 -3.96 -11.57
CA TYR A 172 24.69 -5.14 -12.43
C TYR A 172 25.00 -6.41 -11.63
N LEU A 173 24.18 -7.44 -11.82
CA LEU A 173 24.55 -8.81 -11.47
C LEU A 173 25.28 -9.45 -12.66
N VAL A 174 26.41 -10.10 -12.39
CA VAL A 174 27.30 -10.63 -13.43
C VAL A 174 27.52 -12.13 -13.23
N GLY A 175 27.50 -12.89 -14.32
CA GLY A 175 27.78 -14.33 -14.32
C GLY A 175 26.93 -15.11 -13.32
N ALA A 176 27.59 -15.71 -12.31
CA ALA A 176 26.93 -16.48 -11.28
C ALA A 176 25.92 -15.66 -10.43
N GLY A 177 26.10 -14.35 -10.26
CA GLY A 177 25.13 -13.50 -9.55
C GLY A 177 23.79 -13.40 -10.27
N ALA A 178 23.83 -13.24 -11.61
CA ALA A 178 22.63 -13.17 -12.45
C ALA A 178 21.95 -14.55 -12.63
N LEU A 179 22.67 -15.64 -12.36
CA LEU A 179 22.08 -16.98 -12.25
C LEU A 179 21.49 -17.22 -10.85
N LEU A 180 22.11 -16.70 -9.79
CA LEU A 180 21.61 -16.81 -8.43
C LEU A 180 20.30 -16.05 -8.22
N GLU A 181 20.16 -14.81 -8.72
CA GLU A 181 18.87 -14.10 -8.69
C GLU A 181 17.77 -14.94 -9.34
N LYS A 182 18.04 -15.50 -10.52
CA LYS A 182 17.07 -16.35 -11.23
C LYS A 182 16.77 -17.64 -10.48
N ALA A 183 17.77 -18.27 -9.86
CA ALA A 183 17.57 -19.47 -9.06
C ALA A 183 16.72 -19.20 -7.81
N LEU A 184 16.91 -18.06 -7.13
CA LEU A 184 16.10 -17.65 -5.98
C LEU A 184 14.66 -17.28 -6.38
N VAL A 185 14.49 -16.55 -7.48
CA VAL A 185 13.17 -16.17 -8.01
C VAL A 185 12.42 -17.38 -8.53
N SER A 186 13.10 -18.29 -9.24
CA SER A 186 12.56 -19.61 -9.59
C SER A 186 12.18 -20.36 -8.34
N TYR A 187 13.08 -20.54 -7.36
CA TYR A 187 12.78 -21.24 -6.12
C TYR A 187 11.54 -20.69 -5.40
N ALA A 188 11.43 -19.37 -5.20
CA ALA A 188 10.28 -18.77 -4.53
C ALA A 188 8.97 -18.85 -5.36
N LEU A 189 9.05 -18.94 -6.69
CA LEU A 189 7.91 -19.26 -7.58
C LEU A 189 7.62 -20.75 -7.73
N ASP A 190 8.63 -21.62 -7.61
CA ASP A 190 8.49 -23.07 -7.55
C ASP A 190 7.79 -23.40 -6.24
N MET A 191 8.12 -22.66 -5.15
CA MET A 191 7.31 -22.41 -3.93
C MET A 191 5.90 -21.85 -4.20
N THR A 192 5.42 -21.89 -5.45
CA THR A 192 4.01 -21.73 -5.85
C THR A 192 3.40 -22.74 -6.88
N THR A 193 3.82 -24.02 -6.87
CA THR A 193 3.11 -25.27 -7.42
C THR A 193 1.66 -25.68 -6.92
N ARG A 194 1.24 -26.61 -5.97
CA ARG A 194 1.25 -27.05 -4.47
C ARG A 194 0.47 -26.30 -3.33
N ASN A 195 1.11 -25.57 -2.40
CA ASN A 195 0.57 -24.90 -1.19
C ASN A 195 -0.48 -23.78 -1.41
N GLY A 196 -1.21 -23.71 -2.52
CA GLY A 196 -2.37 -22.80 -2.66
C GLY A 196 -2.22 -21.42 -3.35
N TRP A 197 -1.04 -20.92 -3.75
CA TRP A 197 -0.79 -19.63 -4.45
C TRP A 197 -0.52 -19.69 -5.98
N THR A 198 -1.20 -18.95 -6.86
CA THR A 198 -1.04 -19.15 -8.34
C THR A 198 -0.06 -18.19 -9.00
N PRO A 199 0.91 -18.68 -9.80
CA PRO A 199 1.86 -17.85 -10.52
C PRO A 199 1.19 -17.05 -11.63
N VAL A 200 1.43 -15.74 -11.62
CA VAL A 200 1.10 -14.83 -12.72
C VAL A 200 2.33 -13.99 -13.08
N SER A 201 2.37 -13.53 -14.33
CA SER A 201 3.39 -12.59 -14.83
C SER A 201 2.73 -11.23 -15.05
N PRO A 202 2.81 -10.31 -14.07
CA PRO A 202 2.15 -9.02 -14.14
C PRO A 202 2.99 -8.00 -14.95
N PRO A 203 2.38 -6.89 -15.41
CA PRO A 203 3.12 -5.78 -15.99
C PRO A 203 3.80 -4.96 -14.90
N SER A 204 5.08 -4.60 -15.08
CA SER A 204 5.80 -3.62 -14.24
C SER A 204 5.28 -2.18 -14.37
N LEU A 205 4.29 -1.97 -15.24
CA LEU A 205 3.67 -0.68 -15.53
C LEU A 205 2.16 -0.76 -15.28
N VAL A 206 1.66 0.15 -14.47
CA VAL A 206 0.22 0.30 -14.17
C VAL A 206 -0.22 1.74 -14.42
N TYR A 207 -1.51 1.98 -14.56
CA TYR A 207 -2.03 3.35 -14.51
C TYR A 207 -1.77 3.96 -13.13
N SER A 208 -1.37 5.22 -13.06
CA SER A 208 -0.97 5.87 -11.80
C SER A 208 -2.09 5.87 -10.74
N HIS A 209 -3.37 5.86 -11.17
CA HIS A 209 -4.52 5.75 -10.26
C HIS A 209 -4.66 4.37 -9.60
N ILE A 210 -4.10 3.29 -10.18
CA ILE A 210 -4.03 1.97 -9.52
C ILE A 210 -2.97 1.98 -8.42
N SER A 211 -1.81 2.61 -8.69
CA SER A 211 -0.75 2.81 -7.71
C SER A 211 -1.21 3.64 -6.51
N ALA A 212 -1.91 4.76 -6.77
CA ALA A 212 -2.55 5.58 -5.75
C ALA A 212 -3.61 4.78 -4.95
N ALA A 213 -4.45 3.99 -5.62
CA ALA A 213 -5.45 3.13 -4.97
C ALA A 213 -4.84 2.04 -4.08
N CYS A 214 -3.60 1.61 -4.34
CA CYS A 214 -2.84 0.69 -3.48
C CYS A 214 -2.14 1.39 -2.29
N GLY A 215 -2.36 2.71 -2.14
CA GLY A 215 -1.86 3.54 -1.05
C GLY A 215 -0.59 4.33 -1.36
N PHE A 216 -0.02 4.22 -2.58
CA PHE A 216 1.21 4.90 -2.99
C PHE A 216 0.94 6.29 -3.56
N GLN A 217 0.35 7.15 -2.72
CA GLN A 217 0.11 8.56 -3.00
C GLN A 217 0.89 9.41 -1.96
N PRO A 218 1.54 10.51 -2.37
CA PRO A 218 2.14 11.46 -1.42
C PRO A 218 1.08 11.97 -0.43
N ARG A 219 1.32 11.79 0.87
CA ARG A 219 0.42 12.24 1.96
C ARG A 219 0.92 13.50 2.67
N ASP A 220 2.09 13.97 2.28
CA ASP A 220 2.88 14.98 2.97
C ASP A 220 3.49 15.96 1.98
N SER A 221 3.67 17.21 2.42
CA SER A 221 4.16 18.31 1.59
C SER A 221 5.68 18.29 1.34
N SER A 222 6.36 17.16 1.59
CA SER A 222 7.81 16.99 1.42
C SER A 222 8.24 17.05 -0.04
N GLY A 223 7.36 16.62 -0.96
CA GLY A 223 7.68 16.42 -2.37
C GLY A 223 8.45 15.13 -2.66
N GLU A 224 8.59 14.22 -1.69
CA GLU A 224 9.20 12.91 -1.91
C GLU A 224 8.35 12.09 -2.91
N GLN A 225 8.93 11.81 -4.07
CA GLN A 225 8.31 10.92 -5.05
C GLN A 225 8.35 9.50 -4.52
N GLN A 226 7.19 8.84 -4.39
CA GLN A 226 7.12 7.44 -3.95
C GLN A 226 7.17 6.45 -5.12
N VAL A 227 6.89 6.91 -6.34
CA VAL A 227 6.79 6.12 -7.57
C VAL A 227 7.44 6.84 -8.75
N TYR A 228 8.01 6.10 -9.70
CA TYR A 228 8.46 6.67 -10.97
C TYR A 228 7.28 6.76 -11.95
N ASN A 229 6.96 7.97 -12.39
CA ASN A 229 5.94 8.22 -13.41
C ASN A 229 6.56 8.20 -14.82
N ILE A 230 5.82 7.66 -15.80
CA ILE A 230 6.23 7.65 -17.19
C ILE A 230 5.88 8.99 -17.84
N ALA A 231 6.85 9.59 -18.54
CA ALA A 231 6.65 10.83 -19.26
C ALA A 231 5.58 10.66 -20.36
N GLN A 232 4.53 11.49 -20.31
CA GLN A 232 3.40 11.44 -21.23
C GLN A 232 3.41 12.66 -22.17
N ASP A 233 3.22 12.42 -23.47
CA ASP A 233 3.06 13.45 -24.48
C ASP A 233 1.80 14.31 -24.25
N GLU A 234 1.89 15.62 -24.52
CA GLU A 234 0.77 16.57 -24.44
C GLU A 234 -0.43 16.15 -25.33
N LYS A 235 -0.17 15.40 -26.41
CA LYS A 235 -1.21 14.82 -27.28
C LYS A 235 -2.05 13.77 -26.57
N ASP A 236 -1.47 13.02 -25.63
CA ASP A 236 -2.16 11.95 -24.93
C ASP A 236 -2.83 12.46 -23.65
N LYS A 237 -2.23 13.46 -22.98
CA LYS A 237 -2.91 14.28 -21.96
C LYS A 237 -4.18 14.93 -22.51
N THR A 238 -4.09 15.62 -23.65
CA THR A 238 -5.26 16.28 -24.29
C THR A 238 -6.30 15.29 -24.86
N ARG A 239 -5.95 14.01 -25.01
CA ARG A 239 -6.89 12.91 -25.33
C ARG A 239 -7.50 12.24 -24.10
N GLY A 240 -7.09 12.61 -22.88
CA GLY A 240 -7.53 11.96 -21.64
C GLY A 240 -7.00 10.54 -21.46
N VAL A 241 -5.85 10.21 -22.07
CA VAL A 241 -5.17 8.92 -21.81
C VAL A 241 -4.66 8.93 -20.37
N PRO A 242 -4.96 7.92 -19.53
CA PRO A 242 -4.48 7.90 -18.14
C PRO A 242 -2.96 7.84 -18.05
N GLU A 243 -2.39 8.56 -17.07
CA GLU A 243 -0.97 8.47 -16.74
C GLU A 243 -0.58 7.06 -16.29
N MET A 244 0.69 6.70 -16.48
CA MET A 244 1.29 5.42 -16.11
C MET A 244 2.48 5.60 -15.17
N SER A 245 2.68 4.62 -14.29
CA SER A 245 3.76 4.57 -13.30
C SER A 245 4.39 3.18 -13.24
N LEU A 246 5.67 3.12 -12.90
CA LEU A 246 6.36 1.87 -12.56
C LEU A 246 5.93 1.41 -11.16
N THR A 247 5.83 0.10 -10.98
CA THR A 247 5.37 -0.54 -9.74
C THR A 247 6.45 -0.54 -8.65
N ARG A 248 6.13 -0.02 -7.46
CA ARG A 248 7.04 0.07 -6.29
C ARG A 248 7.24 -1.27 -5.53
N THR A 249 6.29 -2.17 -5.72
CA THR A 249 6.17 -3.56 -5.23
C THR A 249 5.30 -4.31 -6.23
N GLY A 250 5.36 -5.65 -6.25
CA GLY A 250 4.51 -6.46 -7.13
C GLY A 250 3.01 -6.34 -6.78
N ASP A 251 2.69 -5.94 -5.54
CA ASP A 251 1.33 -6.00 -5.00
C ASP A 251 0.38 -5.06 -5.74
N ILE A 252 0.89 -3.96 -6.26
CA ILE A 252 0.16 -2.97 -7.06
C ILE A 252 -0.38 -3.60 -8.36
N ALA A 253 0.45 -4.39 -9.04
CA ALA A 253 0.07 -5.02 -10.30
C ALA A 253 -0.81 -6.26 -10.08
N LEU A 254 -0.57 -7.00 -8.99
CA LEU A 254 -1.45 -8.07 -8.56
C LEU A 254 -2.84 -7.51 -8.21
N ALA A 255 -2.94 -6.47 -7.37
CA ALA A 255 -4.22 -5.82 -7.04
C ALA A 255 -4.94 -5.31 -8.30
N GLY A 256 -4.18 -4.75 -9.25
CA GLY A 256 -4.67 -4.36 -10.57
C GLY A 256 -5.47 -5.44 -11.32
N MET A 257 -5.18 -6.74 -11.10
CA MET A 257 -5.92 -7.85 -11.72
C MET A 257 -7.42 -7.91 -11.37
N LYS A 258 -7.82 -7.31 -10.24
CA LYS A 258 -9.22 -7.28 -9.76
C LYS A 258 -9.75 -5.87 -9.55
N ALA A 259 -9.05 -4.85 -10.06
CA ALA A 259 -9.53 -3.47 -10.02
C ALA A 259 -10.92 -3.34 -10.68
N ASN A 260 -11.91 -2.90 -9.90
CA ASN A 260 -13.32 -2.75 -10.31
C ASN A 260 -14.02 -4.08 -10.74
N ALA A 261 -13.48 -5.24 -10.37
CA ALA A 261 -14.08 -6.53 -10.72
C ALA A 261 -15.14 -6.97 -9.69
N ILE A 262 -16.26 -7.53 -10.16
CA ILE A 262 -17.23 -8.22 -9.31
C ILE A 262 -16.81 -9.68 -9.11
N ILE A 263 -17.05 -10.11 -7.88
CA ILE A 263 -16.42 -11.20 -7.15
C ILE A 263 -17.60 -11.66 -6.23
N SER A 264 -18.14 -12.89 -6.34
CA SER A 264 -19.46 -13.34 -5.77
C SER A 264 -19.58 -14.75 -5.04
N GLU A 265 -18.83 -14.99 -3.94
CA GLU A 265 -18.54 -16.14 -3.04
C GLU A 265 -17.59 -17.31 -3.49
N ALA A 266 -18.12 -18.31 -4.19
CA ALA A 266 -17.59 -19.69 -4.28
C ALA A 266 -16.15 -19.99 -4.82
N GLU A 267 -15.28 -19.03 -5.15
CA GLU A 267 -13.88 -19.31 -5.53
C GLU A 267 -12.83 -18.62 -4.62
N LEU A 268 -13.21 -17.99 -3.49
CA LEU A 268 -12.26 -17.56 -2.44
C LEU A 268 -11.62 -18.75 -1.69
N PRO A 269 -10.48 -18.54 -0.98
CA PRO A 269 -9.64 -17.33 -0.96
C PRO A 269 -8.81 -17.16 -2.24
N LEU A 270 -8.65 -15.92 -2.71
CA LEU A 270 -7.87 -15.61 -3.91
C LEU A 270 -6.40 -15.41 -3.62
N LYS A 271 -5.61 -16.47 -3.82
CA LYS A 271 -4.15 -16.43 -3.66
C LYS A 271 -3.43 -16.23 -5.01
N ARG A 272 -2.52 -15.26 -5.08
CA ARG A 272 -1.67 -14.97 -6.25
C ARG A 272 -0.24 -14.72 -5.84
N VAL A 273 0.67 -15.18 -6.69
CA VAL A 273 2.10 -14.88 -6.57
C VAL A 273 2.65 -14.32 -7.89
N ALA A 274 3.64 -13.44 -7.81
CA ALA A 274 4.30 -12.92 -9.00
C ALA A 274 5.77 -12.56 -8.77
N ALA A 275 6.65 -13.06 -9.65
CA ALA A 275 7.98 -12.45 -9.81
C ALA A 275 7.83 -11.10 -10.53
N SER A 276 8.23 -10.02 -9.86
CA SER A 276 8.01 -8.64 -10.33
C SER A 276 9.29 -7.82 -10.22
N ARG A 277 9.60 -7.00 -11.23
CA ARG A 277 10.64 -5.94 -11.11
C ARG A 277 9.99 -4.70 -10.51
N CYS A 278 10.59 -4.20 -9.43
CA CYS A 278 10.00 -3.20 -8.55
C CYS A 278 10.93 -1.99 -8.40
N TYR A 279 10.36 -0.79 -8.41
CA TYR A 279 11.10 0.46 -8.63
C TYR A 279 10.87 1.48 -7.50
N ARG A 280 11.94 1.85 -6.78
CA ARG A 280 11.88 2.72 -5.58
C ARG A 280 12.75 3.99 -5.77
N PRO A 281 12.16 5.15 -6.10
CA PRO A 281 12.90 6.39 -6.39
C PRO A 281 13.61 7.04 -5.19
N ASP A 282 13.21 6.67 -3.98
CA ASP A 282 13.76 7.11 -2.68
C ASP A 282 15.04 6.36 -2.25
N ALA A 283 15.33 5.22 -2.88
CA ALA A 283 16.49 4.40 -2.55
C ALA A 283 17.82 5.16 -2.69
N GLY A 284 18.78 4.89 -1.79
CA GLY A 284 20.14 5.45 -1.88
C GLY A 284 20.26 6.94 -1.49
N ALA A 285 19.17 7.60 -1.10
CA ALA A 285 19.19 8.99 -0.63
C ALA A 285 19.97 9.18 0.69
N ARG A 286 20.07 8.14 1.53
CA ARG A 286 20.74 8.17 2.84
C ARG A 286 22.12 7.49 2.75
N ALA A 287 23.20 8.28 2.74
CA ALA A 287 24.52 7.81 2.29
C ALA A 287 25.31 6.87 3.24
N ALA A 288 24.80 6.58 4.45
CA ALA A 288 25.51 5.76 5.44
C ALA A 288 25.20 4.26 5.32
N ASP A 289 23.91 3.92 5.43
CA ASP A 289 23.41 2.56 5.75
C ASP A 289 22.93 1.77 4.53
N THR A 290 22.97 2.39 3.35
CA THR A 290 22.36 1.92 2.10
C THR A 290 23.31 1.14 1.18
N LYS A 291 24.58 0.97 1.59
CA LYS A 291 25.65 0.44 0.74
C LYS A 291 25.35 -0.98 0.22
N GLY A 292 25.53 -1.16 -1.08
CA GLY A 292 25.35 -2.43 -1.77
C GLY A 292 23.92 -2.61 -2.27
N LEU A 293 23.41 -3.84 -2.21
CA LEU A 293 22.07 -4.19 -2.67
C LEU A 293 21.01 -4.13 -1.55
N TYR A 294 21.11 -3.13 -0.67
CA TYR A 294 20.22 -3.00 0.49
C TYR A 294 19.06 -2.04 0.22
N GLU A 295 19.38 -0.81 -0.18
CA GLU A 295 18.41 0.12 -0.78
C GLU A 295 18.85 0.39 -2.22
N VAL A 296 18.04 -0.07 -3.19
CA VAL A 296 18.32 0.03 -4.63
C VAL A 296 17.09 0.48 -5.40
N HIS A 297 17.30 1.20 -6.51
CA HIS A 297 16.23 1.79 -7.30
C HIS A 297 15.41 0.77 -8.10
N GLU A 298 15.99 -0.39 -8.43
CA GLU A 298 15.32 -1.53 -9.05
C GLU A 298 15.74 -2.81 -8.33
N PHE A 299 14.79 -3.71 -8.07
CA PHE A 299 15.02 -5.04 -7.49
C PHE A 299 13.93 -6.01 -7.96
N THR A 300 14.14 -7.31 -7.76
CA THR A 300 13.13 -8.34 -8.04
C THR A 300 12.44 -8.76 -6.75
N THR A 301 11.11 -8.77 -6.73
CA THR A 301 10.29 -9.41 -5.69
C THR A 301 9.66 -10.70 -6.19
N VAL A 302 9.35 -11.61 -5.27
CA VAL A 302 8.34 -12.67 -5.48
C VAL A 302 7.21 -12.37 -4.52
N GLU A 303 6.22 -11.67 -5.05
CA GLU A 303 5.14 -11.05 -4.29
C GLU A 303 4.02 -12.04 -4.00
N LEU A 304 3.50 -12.07 -2.77
CA LEU A 304 2.26 -12.79 -2.44
C LEU A 304 1.13 -11.76 -2.23
N LEU A 305 0.01 -11.88 -2.94
CA LEU A 305 -1.23 -11.14 -2.67
C LEU A 305 -2.40 -12.11 -2.54
N ALA A 306 -3.05 -12.10 -1.37
CA ALA A 306 -4.33 -12.74 -1.13
C ALA A 306 -5.48 -11.74 -1.09
N TRP A 307 -6.63 -12.13 -1.62
CA TRP A 307 -7.94 -11.54 -1.31
C TRP A 307 -8.74 -12.60 -0.56
N THR A 308 -9.37 -12.24 0.56
CA THR A 308 -10.12 -13.15 1.45
C THR A 308 -11.60 -12.74 1.53
N GLU A 309 -12.38 -13.43 2.35
CA GLU A 309 -13.61 -12.85 2.87
C GLU A 309 -13.26 -11.68 3.82
N PRO A 310 -14.16 -10.70 4.04
CA PRO A 310 -13.92 -9.57 4.95
C PRO A 310 -14.02 -9.95 6.45
N ASP A 311 -13.81 -11.23 6.77
CA ASP A 311 -13.82 -11.77 8.12
C ASP A 311 -12.42 -11.74 8.78
N LYS A 312 -12.39 -11.62 10.11
CA LYS A 312 -11.15 -11.54 10.89
C LYS A 312 -10.36 -12.85 10.89
N GLU A 313 -11.04 -13.99 11.07
CA GLU A 313 -10.40 -15.30 11.22
C GLU A 313 -9.80 -15.76 9.88
N GLU A 314 -10.50 -15.53 8.76
CA GLU A 314 -9.98 -15.77 7.39
C GLU A 314 -8.78 -14.86 7.03
N MET A 315 -8.81 -13.57 7.40
CA MET A 315 -7.68 -12.66 7.17
C MET A 315 -6.44 -13.04 7.99
N GLU A 316 -6.63 -13.49 9.24
CA GLU A 316 -5.52 -13.87 10.11
C GLU A 316 -4.95 -15.24 9.75
N TYR A 317 -5.80 -16.21 9.41
CA TYR A 317 -5.36 -17.48 8.79
C TYR A 317 -4.54 -17.24 7.51
N MET A 318 -4.95 -16.31 6.66
CA MET A 318 -4.23 -15.97 5.43
C MET A 318 -2.91 -15.21 5.69
N LEU A 319 -2.85 -14.42 6.76
CA LEU A 319 -1.62 -13.76 7.22
C LEU A 319 -0.61 -14.80 7.73
N ASP A 320 -1.07 -15.73 8.57
CA ASP A 320 -0.27 -16.84 9.08
C ASP A 320 0.19 -17.77 7.94
N GLU A 321 -0.65 -18.08 6.95
CA GLU A 321 -0.25 -18.89 5.78
C GLU A 321 0.89 -18.23 4.98
N ILE A 322 0.87 -16.89 4.81
CA ILE A 322 1.98 -16.17 4.16
C ILE A 322 3.24 -16.24 5.05
N ILE A 323 3.12 -16.04 6.36
CA ILE A 323 4.26 -16.08 7.29
C ILE A 323 4.89 -17.47 7.31
N ASP A 324 4.09 -18.54 7.35
CA ASP A 324 4.55 -19.92 7.26
C ASP A 324 5.31 -20.16 5.95
N ILE A 325 4.75 -19.79 4.79
CA ILE A 325 5.43 -19.93 3.49
C ILE A 325 6.75 -19.14 3.47
N GLN A 326 6.79 -17.91 3.97
CA GLN A 326 8.00 -17.11 3.98
C GLN A 326 9.06 -17.63 4.97
N THR A 327 8.64 -18.14 6.14
CA THR A 327 9.56 -18.74 7.12
C THR A 327 10.06 -20.11 6.69
N ASP A 328 9.27 -20.91 5.96
CA ASP A 328 9.72 -22.13 5.27
C ASP A 328 10.77 -21.80 4.20
N ILE A 329 10.55 -20.73 3.41
CA ILE A 329 11.54 -20.29 2.41
C ILE A 329 12.87 -19.93 3.07
N LEU A 330 12.85 -19.10 4.12
CA LEU A 330 14.06 -18.73 4.87
C LEU A 330 14.67 -19.92 5.63
N GLY A 331 13.82 -20.83 6.08
CA GLY A 331 14.13 -22.09 6.75
C GLY A 331 15.00 -22.98 5.87
N ALA A 332 14.50 -23.32 4.68
CA ALA A 332 15.22 -24.13 3.70
C ALA A 332 16.46 -23.42 3.13
N LEU A 333 16.45 -22.07 3.03
CA LEU A 333 17.65 -21.29 2.67
C LEU A 333 18.77 -21.30 3.74
N GLY A 334 18.53 -21.89 4.91
CA GLY A 334 19.47 -21.85 6.04
C GLY A 334 19.68 -20.45 6.63
N LEU A 335 18.80 -19.48 6.34
CA LEU A 335 18.94 -18.09 6.76
C LEU A 335 18.42 -17.88 8.18
N THR A 336 19.28 -17.35 9.06
CA THR A 336 18.90 -16.89 10.40
C THR A 336 18.01 -15.67 10.31
N CYS A 337 16.76 -15.78 10.78
CA CYS A 337 15.76 -14.70 10.76
C CYS A 337 14.99 -14.61 12.08
N ARG A 338 14.31 -13.48 12.32
CA ARG A 338 13.34 -13.29 13.40
C ARG A 338 12.03 -12.74 12.85
N VAL A 339 10.90 -13.19 13.37
CA VAL A 339 9.55 -12.74 12.98
C VAL A 339 9.04 -11.76 14.03
N LEU A 340 8.57 -10.59 13.60
CA LEU A 340 8.22 -9.46 14.47
C LEU A 340 6.78 -8.99 14.23
N ASP A 341 5.95 -8.82 15.26
CA ASP A 341 4.74 -7.99 15.16
C ASP A 341 5.14 -6.52 15.35
N MET A 342 4.79 -5.68 14.37
CA MET A 342 5.30 -4.32 14.27
C MET A 342 4.41 -3.32 15.03
N PRO A 343 4.99 -2.39 15.82
CA PRO A 343 4.20 -1.45 16.59
C PRO A 343 3.46 -0.47 15.69
N VAL A 344 2.29 -0.01 16.16
CA VAL A 344 1.32 0.80 15.39
C VAL A 344 1.93 1.98 14.62
N HIS A 345 2.95 2.64 15.17
CA HIS A 345 3.61 3.81 14.58
C HIS A 345 4.62 3.47 13.45
N ASN A 346 4.92 2.18 13.20
CA ASN A 346 5.79 1.70 12.11
C ASN A 346 4.99 1.27 10.86
N LEU A 347 3.66 1.27 10.89
CA LEU A 347 2.83 0.78 9.78
C LEU A 347 2.58 1.84 8.70
N GLY A 348 2.90 1.52 7.45
CA GLY A 348 2.54 2.32 6.29
C GLY A 348 1.01 2.43 6.14
N ALA A 349 0.50 3.62 5.78
CA ALA A 349 -0.90 4.01 5.95
C ALA A 349 -1.99 3.03 5.47
N ARG A 350 -1.70 2.15 4.49
CA ARG A 350 -2.59 1.10 3.95
C ARG A 350 -2.79 -0.12 4.88
N GLU A 351 -1.92 -0.28 5.87
CA GLU A 351 -1.75 -1.53 6.64
C GLU A 351 -2.63 -1.52 7.90
N THR A 352 -3.28 -2.63 8.23
CA THR A 352 -4.07 -2.82 9.46
C THR A 352 -3.30 -3.57 10.53
N ARG A 353 -2.50 -4.56 10.12
CA ARG A 353 -1.47 -5.27 10.91
C ARG A 353 -0.25 -5.47 10.01
N LYS A 354 0.95 -5.46 10.57
CA LYS A 354 2.20 -5.73 9.85
C LYS A 354 3.05 -6.67 10.68
N ILE A 355 3.31 -7.85 10.13
CA ILE A 355 4.39 -8.72 10.60
C ILE A 355 5.62 -8.41 9.74
N ALA A 356 6.81 -8.39 10.32
CA ALA A 356 8.06 -8.22 9.57
C ALA A 356 9.01 -9.36 9.90
N ILE A 357 9.53 -10.03 8.87
CA ILE A 357 10.61 -11.00 9.03
C ILE A 357 11.92 -10.27 8.80
N GLU A 358 12.76 -10.18 9.83
CA GLU A 358 14.10 -9.58 9.76
C GLU A 358 15.17 -10.66 9.61
N ALA A 359 15.93 -10.62 8.52
CA ALA A 359 17.10 -11.48 8.33
C ALA A 359 18.34 -10.91 9.05
N PHE A 360 19.20 -11.79 9.58
CA PHE A 360 20.44 -11.39 10.23
C PHE A 360 21.57 -11.12 9.22
N PHE A 361 22.24 -9.98 9.39
CA PHE A 361 23.35 -9.50 8.57
C PHE A 361 24.64 -9.47 9.41
N PRO A 362 25.48 -10.53 9.34
CA PRO A 362 26.74 -10.60 10.10
C PRO A 362 27.68 -9.41 9.84
N SER A 363 27.60 -8.79 8.66
CA SER A 363 28.40 -7.62 8.30
C SER A 363 28.02 -6.34 9.05
N ARG A 364 26.78 -6.25 9.56
CA ARG A 364 26.23 -5.08 10.28
C ARG A 364 26.26 -5.24 11.80
N ALA A 365 26.63 -6.41 12.33
CA ALA A 365 26.57 -6.74 13.75
C ALA A 365 27.70 -6.13 14.63
N VAL A 366 28.56 -5.24 14.09
CA VAL A 366 29.87 -4.92 14.70
C VAL A 366 30.13 -3.42 14.95
N GLU A 367 29.28 -2.51 14.48
CA GLU A 367 29.44 -1.06 14.70
C GLU A 367 28.48 -0.49 15.76
N SER A 368 28.85 -0.58 17.04
CA SER A 368 28.23 0.22 18.11
C SER A 368 29.24 0.56 19.24
N THR A 369 30.18 1.46 18.96
CA THR A 369 31.09 2.06 19.98
C THR A 369 30.51 3.35 20.60
N VAL A 370 29.23 3.66 20.35
CA VAL A 370 28.52 4.85 20.85
C VAL A 370 27.08 4.47 21.21
N GLY A 371 26.59 4.92 22.37
CA GLY A 371 25.19 4.80 22.79
C GLY A 371 24.81 3.44 23.40
N TYR A 372 23.89 3.46 24.37
CA TYR A 372 23.42 2.28 25.11
C TYR A 372 21.94 1.97 24.82
N GLU A 373 21.42 2.44 23.68
CA GLU A 373 19.98 2.60 23.43
C GLU A 373 19.42 1.73 22.29
N ASP A 374 20.25 1.02 21.50
CA ASP A 374 19.79 0.22 20.34
C ASP A 374 20.35 -1.21 20.32
N GLU A 375 20.54 -1.80 21.51
CA GLU A 375 21.13 -3.13 21.68
C GLU A 375 20.37 -4.26 20.95
N GLY A 376 19.06 -4.08 20.71
CA GLY A 376 18.14 -5.05 20.09
C GLY A 376 18.08 -5.04 18.56
N ARG A 377 18.77 -4.11 17.87
CA ARG A 377 18.88 -4.06 16.39
C ARG A 377 20.21 -4.56 15.84
N ARG A 378 21.18 -4.91 16.69
CA ARG A 378 22.55 -5.22 16.25
C ARG A 378 22.59 -6.39 15.26
N GLY A 379 22.85 -6.06 13.99
CA GLY A 379 22.89 -7.01 12.87
C GLY A 379 21.52 -7.45 12.34
N TRP A 380 20.42 -6.90 12.83
CA TRP A 380 19.06 -7.15 12.32
C TRP A 380 18.61 -5.94 11.51
N ASP A 381 18.36 -6.12 10.21
CA ASP A 381 18.15 -4.98 9.31
C ASP A 381 17.12 -5.28 8.20
N ALA A 382 17.37 -6.29 7.35
CA ALA A 382 16.55 -6.53 6.16
C ALA A 382 15.16 -7.05 6.51
N ARG A 383 14.16 -6.17 6.38
CA ARG A 383 12.73 -6.44 6.63
C ARG A 383 12.02 -6.92 5.37
N VAL A 384 11.45 -8.12 5.46
CA VAL A 384 10.39 -8.63 4.59
C VAL A 384 9.05 -8.35 5.29
N PRO A 385 8.24 -7.38 4.84
CA PRO A 385 6.96 -7.10 5.46
C PRO A 385 5.84 -8.02 4.94
N VAL A 386 4.96 -8.41 5.86
CA VAL A 386 3.68 -9.07 5.60
C VAL A 386 2.56 -8.19 6.16
N ASP A 387 1.74 -7.63 5.28
CA ASP A 387 0.73 -6.62 5.57
C ASP A 387 -0.69 -7.21 5.47
N GLY A 388 -1.43 -7.26 6.57
CA GLY A 388 -2.88 -7.44 6.52
C GLY A 388 -3.56 -6.10 6.26
N LYS A 389 -4.38 -5.98 5.20
CA LYS A 389 -5.16 -4.77 4.87
C LYS A 389 -6.66 -5.03 5.02
N TRP A 390 -7.30 -4.30 5.94
CA TRP A 390 -8.74 -4.31 6.15
C TRP A 390 -9.28 -2.87 6.08
N ASP A 391 -10.29 -2.67 5.26
CA ASP A 391 -10.94 -1.37 5.00
C ASP A 391 -12.13 -1.06 5.94
N GLY A 392 -12.48 -2.00 6.83
CA GLY A 392 -13.23 -1.72 8.05
C GLY A 392 -14.74 -1.56 7.93
N ALA A 393 -15.27 -1.59 6.70
CA ALA A 393 -16.70 -1.50 6.43
C ALA A 393 -17.24 -2.86 5.95
N GLY A 394 -18.33 -3.33 6.56
CA GLY A 394 -19.01 -4.58 6.17
C GLY A 394 -19.75 -4.52 4.82
N GLY A 395 -19.34 -3.66 3.90
CA GLY A 395 -20.01 -3.45 2.63
C GLY A 395 -19.21 -2.65 1.60
N ALA A 396 -19.18 -3.18 0.38
CA ALA A 396 -18.74 -2.54 -0.87
C ALA A 396 -17.23 -2.25 -1.08
N GLN A 397 -16.58 -3.14 -1.84
CA GLN A 397 -15.64 -2.80 -2.93
C GLN A 397 -14.49 -1.82 -2.58
N GLY A 398 -13.70 -2.15 -1.55
CA GLY A 398 -12.32 -1.71 -1.43
C GLY A 398 -11.31 -2.84 -1.76
N PHE A 399 -10.02 -2.56 -1.59
CA PHE A 399 -8.93 -3.54 -1.78
C PHE A 399 -8.54 -4.20 -0.44
N GLY A 400 -9.49 -4.94 0.15
CA GLY A 400 -9.18 -5.89 1.22
C GLY A 400 -8.26 -7.00 0.71
N GLY A 401 -7.20 -7.32 1.46
CA GLY A 401 -6.24 -8.35 1.08
C GLY A 401 -4.95 -8.35 1.89
N VAL A 402 -4.29 -9.50 1.94
CA VAL A 402 -3.03 -9.72 2.67
C VAL A 402 -1.85 -9.79 1.70
N VAL A 403 -0.73 -9.14 2.01
CA VAL A 403 0.42 -8.94 1.11
C VAL A 403 1.72 -9.40 1.75
N GLY A 404 2.62 -10.01 0.98
CA GLY A 404 3.99 -10.34 1.38
C GLY A 404 5.04 -9.88 0.36
N ASP A 405 5.85 -8.89 0.75
CA ASP A 405 6.82 -8.14 -0.08
C ASP A 405 8.24 -8.75 0.11
N TRP A 406 8.72 -9.59 -0.82
CA TRP A 406 10.03 -10.26 -0.70
C TRP A 406 11.13 -9.58 -1.52
N VAL A 407 12.37 -9.47 -1.01
CA VAL A 407 13.53 -9.00 -1.80
C VAL A 407 14.68 -10.01 -1.73
N GLY A 408 15.19 -10.44 -2.88
CA GLY A 408 16.14 -11.55 -2.96
C GLY A 408 17.56 -11.24 -2.50
N TRP A 409 17.94 -11.73 -1.31
CA TRP A 409 19.32 -12.11 -0.98
C TRP A 409 19.34 -13.47 -0.26
N GLY A 410 19.49 -14.54 -1.04
CA GLY A 410 19.60 -15.91 -0.53
C GLY A 410 20.87 -16.61 -1.01
N GLY A 411 21.65 -17.12 -0.06
CA GLY A 411 22.85 -17.91 -0.31
C GLY A 411 22.59 -19.42 -0.38
N GLY A 412 21.53 -19.88 -1.08
CA GLY A 412 21.30 -21.29 -1.44
C GLY A 412 20.00 -21.94 -0.95
N ASP A 413 19.33 -22.69 -1.85
CA ASP A 413 18.54 -23.93 -1.66
C ASP A 413 16.99 -23.91 -1.41
N CYS A 414 16.29 -25.05 -1.69
CA CYS A 414 14.89 -25.14 -2.22
C CYS A 414 13.88 -26.03 -1.39
N GLU A 415 12.57 -26.34 -1.69
CA GLU A 415 11.71 -26.37 -2.92
C GLU A 415 10.15 -26.55 -2.69
N ALA A 416 9.28 -25.71 -3.32
CA ALA A 416 7.84 -25.90 -3.70
C ALA A 416 6.67 -25.99 -2.62
N ALA A 417 5.43 -25.36 -2.72
CA ALA A 417 4.65 -24.84 -3.90
C ALA A 417 3.24 -24.06 -3.69
N GLY A 418 2.19 -24.05 -4.59
CA GLY A 418 0.96 -23.13 -4.75
C GLY A 418 -0.48 -23.53 -5.40
N GLY A 419 -1.39 -22.63 -5.96
CA GLY A 419 -2.91 -22.79 -6.16
C GLY A 419 -3.94 -21.55 -6.33
N VAL A 420 -5.31 -21.70 -6.22
CA VAL A 420 -6.42 -20.78 -6.76
C VAL A 420 -7.78 -20.74 -5.93
N ALA A 421 -8.76 -19.77 -5.87
CA ALA A 421 -8.93 -18.28 -6.08
C ALA A 421 -9.99 -17.69 -7.12
N PRO A 422 -10.91 -16.63 -6.99
CA PRO A 422 -11.58 -15.72 -5.93
C PRO A 422 -13.15 -15.75 -5.80
N VAL A 423 -13.94 -14.90 -5.02
CA VAL A 423 -15.44 -14.45 -5.15
C VAL A 423 -16.15 -13.97 -3.75
N TYR A 424 -16.97 -12.87 -3.59
CA TYR A 424 -17.56 -12.23 -2.31
C TYR A 424 -19.14 -12.17 -2.12
N GLY A 425 -19.77 -11.39 -1.19
CA GLY A 425 -21.26 -11.23 -1.12
C GLY A 425 -21.81 -9.98 -0.35
N TYR A 426 -23.07 -9.55 -0.60
CA TYR A 426 -23.71 -8.35 0.03
C TYR A 426 -24.66 -8.70 1.20
N ARG A 427 -24.54 -8.00 2.35
CA ARG A 427 -25.71 -7.35 2.96
C ARG A 427 -25.42 -6.19 3.91
#